data_AF-A0A941CA05-F1
#
_entry.id   AF-A0A941CA05-F1
#
_cell.length_a   1.000
_cell.length_b   1.000
_cell.length_c   1.000
_cell.angle_alpha   90.00
_cell.angle_beta   90.00
_cell.angle_gamma   90.00
#
_symmetry.space_group_name_H-M   'P 1'
#
loop_
_entity.id
_entity.type
_entity.pdbx_description
1 polymer ?
#
loop_
_entity_poly.entity_id
_entity_poly.type
_entity_poly.pdbx_seq_one_letter_code
_entity_poly.pdbx_strand_id
1 'polypeptide(L)' 'MYNSKIAYFVSTSANISGKPTPNNLKEISKEILEGVDYVVNLPLQNKGAKPSSIIKIGGDSTVKIIRK' A
#
# COMPACT_ATOMS: atom_id res chain seq x y z
N MET A 1 4.43 19.64 -27.62
CA MET A 1 4.87 19.61 -26.21
C MET A 1 3.84 18.80 -25.42
N TYR A 2 4.19 17.61 -24.93
CA TYR A 2 3.30 16.83 -24.08
C TYR A 2 3.37 17.39 -22.66
N ASN A 3 2.27 17.96 -22.17
CA ASN A 3 2.15 18.34 -20.77
C ASN A 3 1.98 17.07 -19.95
N SER A 4 3.06 16.59 -19.34
CA SER A 4 3.01 15.50 -18.37
C SER A 4 2.24 15.97 -17.14
N LYS A 5 0.99 15.52 -17.00
CA LYS A 5 0.17 15.76 -15.81
C LYS A 5 0.73 14.91 -14.67
N ILE A 6 1.14 15.54 -13.58
CA ILE A 6 1.52 14.82 -12.36
C ILE A 6 0.23 14.24 -11.75
N ALA A 7 0.23 12.92 -11.52
CA ALA A 7 -0.82 12.22 -10.81
C ALA A 7 -0.22 11.58 -9.55
N TYR A 8 -0.87 11.79 -8.42
CA TYR A 8 -0.49 11.18 -7.15
C TYR A 8 -1.35 9.94 -6.91
N PHE A 9 -0.71 8.84 -6.49
CA PHE A 9 -1.40 7.62 -6.09
C PHE A 9 -1.54 7.57 -4.57
N VAL A 10 -2.74 7.23 -4.11
CA VAL A 10 -2.97 6.81 -2.74
C VAL A 10 -3.00 5.29 -2.75
N SER A 11 -2.16 4.65 -1.93
CA SER A 11 -2.10 3.21 -1.82
C SER A 11 -2.10 2.79 -0.36
N THR A 12 -3.05 1.94 -0.02
CA THR A 12 -3.18 1.28 1.29
C THR A 12 -3.09 -0.23 1.10
N SER A 13 -2.95 -0.98 2.20
CA SER A 13 -2.98 -2.44 2.12
C SER A 13 -4.34 -2.95 1.64
N ALA A 14 -4.33 -3.98 0.80
CA ALA A 14 -5.53 -4.57 0.18
C ALA A 14 -6.23 -5.56 1.13
N ASN A 15 -6.70 -5.09 2.29
CA ASN A 15 -7.43 -5.89 3.27
C ASN A 15 -8.66 -5.15 3.80
N ILE A 16 -9.66 -5.92 4.22
CA ILE A 16 -10.79 -5.39 4.98
C ILE A 16 -10.28 -4.85 6.32
N SER A 17 -10.86 -3.75 6.80
CA SER A 17 -10.46 -3.12 8.05
C SER A 17 -10.48 -4.11 9.22
N GLY A 18 -9.45 -4.09 10.05
CA GLY A 18 -9.25 -5.02 11.16
C GLY A 18 -8.78 -6.43 10.77
N LYS A 19 -8.67 -6.76 9.48
CA LYS A 19 -8.09 -8.03 9.01
C LYS A 19 -6.58 -7.90 8.78
N PRO A 20 -5.82 -9.01 8.85
CA PRO A 20 -4.39 -9.00 8.53
C PRO A 20 -4.11 -8.51 7.10
N THR A 21 -2.96 -7.88 6.90
CA THR A 21 -2.49 -7.53 5.56
C THR A 21 -2.10 -8.80 4.80
N PRO A 22 -2.58 -9.00 3.56
CA PRO A 22 -2.26 -10.17 2.76
C PRO A 22 -0.84 -10.10 2.24
N ASN A 23 -0.17 -11.26 2.19
CA ASN A 23 1.19 -11.40 1.67
C ASN A 23 1.22 -11.76 0.18
N ASN A 24 0.08 -12.19 -0.37
CA ASN A 24 -0.08 -12.56 -1.76
C ASN A 24 -1.55 -12.41 -2.20
N LEU A 25 -1.76 -12.45 -3.52
CA LEU A 25 -3.08 -12.26 -4.13
C LEU A 25 -4.14 -13.28 -3.64
N LYS A 26 -3.73 -14.51 -3.28
CA LYS A 26 -4.66 -15.55 -2.82
C LYS A 26 -5.22 -15.29 -1.42
N GLU A 27 -4.56 -14.43 -0.64
CA GLU A 27 -5.00 -14.03 0.70
C GLU A 27 -5.96 -12.84 0.68
N ILE A 28 -6.10 -12.15 -0.47
CA ILE A 28 -7.03 -11.03 -0.62
C ILE A 28 -8.47 -11.57 -0.64
N SER A 29 -9.38 -10.92 0.11
CA SER A 29 -10.77 -11.33 0.14
C SER A 29 -11.44 -11.18 -1.22
N LYS A 30 -12.35 -12.11 -1.53
CA LYS A 30 -13.17 -12.05 -2.75
C LYS A 30 -13.93 -10.73 -2.90
N GLU A 31 -14.44 -10.20 -1.79
CA GLU A 31 -15.11 -8.90 -1.72
C GLU A 31 -14.27 -7.75 -2.30
N ILE A 32 -12.96 -7.70 -2.01
CA ILE A 32 -12.07 -6.68 -2.58
C ILE A 32 -11.83 -6.96 -4.07
N LEU A 33 -11.57 -8.22 -4.44
CA LEU A 33 -11.28 -8.59 -5.83
C LEU A 33 -12.44 -8.29 -6.78
N GLU A 34 -13.67 -8.45 -6.32
CA GLU A 34 -14.88 -8.15 -7.08
C GLU A 34 -15.27 -6.66 -7.03
N GLY A 35 -14.73 -5.90 -6.07
CA GLY A 35 -15.06 -4.49 -5.85
C GLY A 35 -14.12 -3.48 -6.49
N VAL A 36 -13.04 -3.91 -7.15
CA VAL A 36 -12.06 -3.03 -7.80
C VAL A 36 -12.18 -3.08 -9.32
N ASP A 37 -11.89 -1.97 -9.99
CA ASP A 37 -11.93 -1.89 -11.45
C ASP A 37 -10.87 -2.76 -12.14
N TYR A 38 -9.75 -3.01 -11.46
CA TYR A 38 -8.64 -3.77 -12.03
C TYR A 38 -7.75 -4.43 -10.97
N VAL A 39 -7.33 -5.67 -11.26
CA VAL A 39 -6.35 -6.42 -10.46
C VAL A 39 -5.11 -6.67 -11.31
N VAL A 40 -3.98 -6.10 -10.88
CA VAL A 40 -2.68 -6.25 -11.54
C VAL A 40 -2.06 -7.61 -11.19
N ASN A 41 -1.91 -8.51 -12.17
CA ASN A 41 -1.29 -9.83 -11.97
C ASN A 41 0.21 -9.82 -12.31
N LEU A 42 1.03 -9.22 -11.45
CA LEU A 42 2.49 -9.22 -11.59
C LEU A 42 3.14 -10.35 -10.78
N PRO A 43 4.30 -10.89 -11.22
CA PRO A 43 5.06 -11.85 -10.42
C PRO A 43 5.46 -11.22 -9.09
N LEU A 44 5.08 -11.84 -7.97
CA LEU A 44 5.46 -11.39 -6.65
C LEU A 44 6.97 -11.60 -6.45
N GLN A 45 7.77 -10.54 -6.66
CA GLN A 45 9.21 -10.58 -6.39
C GLN A 45 9.52 -10.68 -4.89
N ASN A 46 8.63 -10.18 -4.03
CA ASN A 46 8.85 -10.13 -2.57
C ASN A 46 7.68 -10.81 -1.83
N LYS A 47 7.88 -12.05 -1.40
CA LYS A 47 6.95 -12.73 -0.47
C LYS A 47 7.16 -12.15 0.94
N GLY A 48 6.08 -11.76 1.62
CA GLY A 48 6.15 -11.28 3.01
C GLY A 48 6.65 -9.84 3.18
N ALA A 49 6.26 -8.94 2.29
CA ALA A 49 6.67 -7.54 2.37
C ALA A 49 6.13 -6.87 3.65
N LYS A 50 7.02 -6.23 4.42
CA LYS A 50 6.63 -5.44 5.58
C LYS A 50 5.91 -4.16 5.13
N PRO A 51 4.90 -3.67 5.89
CA PRO A 51 4.30 -2.37 5.62
C PRO A 51 5.35 -1.25 5.64
N SER A 52 5.08 -0.15 4.93
CA SER A 52 6.00 1.00 4.90
C SER A 52 6.25 1.58 6.29
N SER A 53 7.49 1.92 6.61
CA SER A 53 7.78 2.70 7.81
C SER A 53 7.13 4.08 7.72
N ILE A 54 6.64 4.59 8.84
CA ILE A 54 6.04 5.92 8.94
C ILE A 54 6.88 6.71 9.94
N ILE A 55 7.46 7.81 9.48
CA ILE A 55 8.28 8.70 10.28
C ILE A 55 7.62 10.08 10.26
N LYS A 56 7.45 10.66 11.46
CA LYS A 56 7.05 12.05 11.62
C LYS A 56 8.29 12.90 11.88
N ILE A 57 8.43 13.96 11.10
CA ILE A 57 9.46 14.98 11.27
C ILE A 57 8.77 16.22 11.88
N GLY A 58 9.22 16.65 13.06
CA GLY A 58 8.78 17.88 13.72
C GLY A 58 9.44 19.12 13.10
N GLY A 59 8.82 20.29 13.28
CA GLY A 59 9.39 21.56 12.82
C GLY A 59 10.69 21.94 13.54
N ASP A 60 10.94 21.35 14.70
CA ASP A 60 12.17 21.43 15.50
C ASP A 60 13.21 20.36 15.10
N SER A 61 13.06 19.74 13.93
CA SER A 61 13.88 18.61 13.44
C SER A 61 13.79 17.33 14.28
N THR A 62 12.82 17.21 15.20
CA THR A 62 12.61 15.96 15.93
C THR A 62 12.11 14.84 15.01
N VAL A 63 12.62 13.62 15.22
CA VAL A 63 12.22 12.45 14.44
C VAL A 63 11.49 11.47 15.34
N LYS A 64 10.25 11.13 14.99
CA LYS A 64 9.45 10.09 15.67
C LYS A 64 9.06 9.00 14.69
N ILE A 65 9.45 7.77 14.99
CA ILE A 65 9.01 6.59 14.24
C ILE A 65 7.60 6.22 14.74
N ILE A 66 6.61 6.30 13.86
CA ILE A 66 5.22 5.91 14.11
C ILE A 66 5.04 4.41 13.82
N ARG A 67 5.69 3.92 12.76
CA ARG A 67 5.68 2.50 12.37
C ARG A 67 7.05 2.12 11.80
N LYS A 68 7.58 0.96 12.21
CA LYS A 68 8.79 0.37 11.62
C LYS A 68 8.44 -0.43 10.39
#